data_AF-A0A6N8F6I1-F1
#
_entry.id   AF-A0A6N8F6I1-F1
#
_cell.length_a   1.000
_cell.length_b   1.000
_cell.length_c   1.000
_cell.angle_alpha   90.00
_cell.angle_beta   90.00
_cell.angle_gamma   90.00
#
_symmetry.space_group_name_H-M   'P 1'
#
loop_
_entity.id
_entity.type
_entity.pdbx_description
1 polymer ?
#
loop_
_entity_poly.entity_id
_entity_poly.type
_entity_poly.pdbx_seq_one_letter_code
_entity_poly.pdbx_strand_id
1 'polypeptide(L)'
;MQIQTNTNALQIASVFRRNTDALTSTYEKLASGSRVNSSGDDAAGMQISNRLNAQIRGYSVAIRNANDGISMLQTAEGALQESTNILQRIRDIAVQSSNATNTVVDRKSLNEEVVALKQELNRINETTTFGGQRLFEEAPNSRVPGEYDDRLAYLQTWLAEPEARISEYFGIDPKALPMAVTFTPDIASGALATVSSGTFDAFGRATAMTLDISLADISFNPNNGPSGNDAGGGVYADRIIAHEMVHAVQFANWNLGTPGAVSTWFVEGSAELIHGADERLAADGKAAVTGVNLAGAWGGSSAEYSAGFLATRYMHEGIKGNGGEGIKEIMQYLATGNGGNPMTLDEAFAEEGTWANEAAFIADFDANKSTFWDTDINLANDDTGAIGGKDADQGSVLNSEDILANAISSREYSSFIEDLAETKPSSRLWLYGI
;
A
#
# COMPACT_ATOMS: atom_id res chain seq x y z
N MET A 1 -12.68 -41.90 70.93
CA MET A 1 -13.78 -41.62 69.97
C MET A 1 -14.53 -40.40 70.46
N GLN A 2 -14.37 -39.25 69.80
CA GLN A 2 -15.17 -38.05 70.08
C GLN A 2 -16.48 -38.13 69.28
N ILE A 3 -17.60 -37.84 69.95
CA ILE A 3 -18.97 -37.95 69.41
C ILE A 3 -19.42 -36.64 68.72
N GLN A 4 -18.64 -35.56 68.84
CA GLN A 4 -19.03 -34.24 68.31
C GLN A 4 -18.83 -34.07 66.79
N THR A 5 -17.99 -34.88 66.14
CA THR A 5 -17.82 -34.87 64.68
C THR A 5 -17.53 -36.28 64.18
N ASN A 6 -18.48 -36.88 63.46
CA ASN A 6 -18.33 -38.21 62.88
C ASN A 6 -17.60 -38.12 61.53
N THR A 7 -16.29 -38.33 61.55
CA THR A 7 -15.41 -38.26 60.36
C THR A 7 -15.76 -39.28 59.29
N ASN A 8 -16.19 -40.49 59.66
CA ASN A 8 -16.63 -41.51 58.72
C ASN A 8 -17.92 -41.10 57.99
N ALA A 9 -18.88 -40.52 58.71
CA ALA A 9 -20.10 -39.99 58.10
C ALA A 9 -19.81 -38.81 57.17
N LEU A 10 -18.88 -37.91 57.54
CA LEU A 10 -18.43 -36.82 56.67
C LEU A 10 -17.72 -37.34 55.40
N GLN A 11 -16.90 -38.37 55.52
CA GLN A 11 -16.25 -39.00 54.37
C GLN A 11 -17.26 -39.67 53.44
N ILE A 12 -18.22 -40.43 53.98
CA ILE A 12 -19.31 -41.04 53.20
C ILE A 12 -20.14 -39.95 52.50
N ALA A 13 -20.50 -38.86 53.20
CA ALA A 13 -21.21 -37.73 52.61
C ALA A 13 -20.42 -37.07 51.47
N SER A 14 -19.08 -36.95 51.61
CA SER A 14 -18.21 -36.41 50.55
C SER A 14 -18.14 -37.31 49.31
N VAL A 15 -18.15 -38.64 49.49
CA VAL A 15 -18.14 -39.62 48.40
C VAL A 15 -19.51 -39.66 47.71
N PHE A 16 -20.60 -39.62 48.48
CA PHE A 16 -21.95 -39.56 47.95
C PHE A 16 -22.18 -38.29 47.11
N ARG A 17 -21.69 -37.13 47.57
CA ARG A 17 -21.73 -35.88 46.81
C ARG A 17 -21.00 -36.03 45.46
N ARG A 18 -19.76 -36.54 45.47
CA ARG A 18 -18.99 -36.80 44.24
C ARG A 18 -19.71 -37.72 43.25
N ASN A 19 -20.35 -38.78 43.74
CA ASN A 19 -21.13 -39.68 42.89
C ASN A 19 -22.38 -39.00 42.31
N THR A 20 -23.04 -38.15 43.11
CA THR A 20 -24.19 -37.36 42.65
C THR A 20 -23.77 -36.37 41.57
N ASP A 21 -22.64 -35.69 41.74
CA ASP A 21 -22.10 -34.74 40.75
C ASP A 21 -21.71 -35.45 39.45
N ALA A 22 -21.07 -36.63 39.53
CA ALA A 22 -20.72 -37.44 38.35
C ALA A 22 -21.94 -37.96 37.58
N LEU A 23 -22.98 -38.40 38.30
CA LEU A 23 -24.26 -38.79 37.69
C LEU A 23 -24.93 -37.59 37.00
N THR A 24 -24.95 -36.43 37.66
CA THR A 24 -25.52 -35.20 37.10
C THR A 24 -24.83 -34.81 35.80
N SER A 25 -23.49 -34.80 35.76
CA SER A 25 -22.72 -34.56 34.54
C SER A 25 -23.01 -35.57 33.43
N THR A 26 -23.21 -36.85 33.78
CA THR A 26 -23.56 -37.90 32.81
C THR A 26 -24.96 -37.67 32.23
N TYR A 27 -25.93 -37.28 33.08
CA TYR A 27 -27.27 -36.93 32.62
C TYR A 27 -27.27 -35.69 31.72
N GLU A 28 -26.45 -34.68 32.00
CA GLU A 28 -26.30 -33.49 31.16
C GLU A 28 -25.70 -33.82 29.78
N LYS A 29 -24.66 -34.67 29.73
CA LYS A 29 -24.06 -35.14 28.46
C LYS A 29 -25.03 -36.00 27.67
N LEU A 30 -25.82 -36.84 28.33
CA LEU A 30 -26.87 -37.64 27.69
C LEU A 30 -27.99 -36.76 27.14
N ALA A 31 -28.46 -35.78 27.91
CA ALA A 31 -29.54 -34.88 27.50
C ALA A 31 -29.13 -33.94 26.36
N SER A 32 -27.88 -33.46 26.35
CA SER A 32 -27.34 -32.62 25.28
C SER A 32 -26.91 -33.42 24.04
N GLY A 33 -26.64 -34.72 24.19
CA GLY A 33 -26.03 -35.55 23.14
C GLY A 33 -24.59 -35.18 22.82
N SER A 34 -23.98 -34.25 23.58
CA SER A 34 -22.59 -33.82 23.39
C SER A 34 -21.69 -34.42 24.47
N ARG A 35 -20.56 -34.98 24.05
CA ARG A 35 -19.53 -35.50 24.97
C ARG A 35 -18.88 -34.38 25.79
N VAL A 36 -18.76 -33.17 25.21
CA VAL A 36 -18.16 -31.98 25.83
C VAL A 36 -19.24 -30.92 25.93
N ASN A 37 -19.74 -30.65 27.14
CA ASN A 37 -20.83 -29.70 27.38
C ASN A 37 -20.34 -28.41 28.04
N SER A 38 -19.25 -28.47 28.82
CA SER A 38 -18.65 -27.31 29.47
C SER A 38 -17.15 -27.18 29.18
N SER A 39 -16.60 -25.96 29.29
CA SER A 39 -15.15 -25.72 29.18
C SER A 39 -14.35 -26.37 30.31
N GLY A 40 -15.02 -26.77 31.40
CA GLY A 40 -14.43 -27.54 32.50
C GLY A 40 -14.24 -29.02 32.21
N ASP A 41 -14.95 -29.60 31.22
CA ASP A 41 -14.84 -31.02 30.85
C ASP A 41 -13.62 -31.29 29.93
N ASP A 42 -13.42 -30.44 28.91
CA ASP A 42 -12.33 -30.54 27.92
C ASP A 42 -12.20 -29.20 27.18
N ALA A 43 -11.38 -28.29 27.73
CA ALA A 43 -11.19 -26.95 27.17
C ALA A 43 -10.63 -26.98 25.73
N ALA A 44 -9.70 -27.89 25.45
CA ALA A 44 -9.08 -28.02 24.12
C ALA A 44 -10.08 -28.61 23.10
N GLY A 45 -10.84 -29.64 23.49
CA GLY A 45 -11.90 -30.21 22.66
C GLY A 45 -13.04 -29.22 22.37
N MET A 46 -13.43 -28.41 23.35
CA MET A 46 -14.42 -27.35 23.17
C MET A 46 -13.91 -26.24 22.24
N GLN A 47 -12.65 -25.81 22.37
CA GLN A 47 -12.06 -24.81 21.48
C GLN A 47 -12.00 -25.30 20.02
N ILE A 48 -11.59 -26.55 19.80
CA ILE A 48 -11.55 -27.15 18.46
C ILE A 48 -12.97 -27.27 17.90
N SER A 49 -13.93 -27.75 18.70
CA SER A 49 -15.34 -27.88 18.30
C SER A 49 -15.96 -26.52 17.94
N ASN A 50 -15.70 -25.47 18.71
CA ASN A 50 -16.16 -24.11 18.41
C ASN A 50 -15.54 -23.57 17.12
N ARG A 51 -14.24 -23.81 16.89
CA ARG A 51 -13.56 -23.46 15.64
C ARG A 51 -14.16 -24.19 14.44
N LEU A 52 -14.39 -25.51 14.54
CA LEU A 52 -15.02 -26.30 13.48
C LEU A 52 -16.46 -25.85 13.22
N ASN A 53 -17.25 -25.55 14.27
CA ASN A 53 -18.60 -25.00 14.12
C ASN A 53 -18.59 -23.60 13.48
N ALA A 54 -17.61 -22.76 13.79
CA ALA A 54 -17.43 -21.48 13.11
C ALA A 54 -17.09 -21.68 11.63
N GLN A 55 -16.19 -22.62 11.31
CA GLN A 55 -15.85 -22.97 9.93
C GLN A 55 -17.04 -23.54 9.16
N ILE A 56 -17.82 -24.45 9.74
CA ILE A 56 -19.02 -25.03 9.10
C ILE A 56 -20.05 -23.92 8.80
N ARG A 57 -20.27 -22.99 9.74
CA ARG A 57 -21.14 -21.83 9.51
C ARG A 57 -20.58 -20.93 8.40
N GLY A 58 -19.27 -20.72 8.38
CA GLY A 58 -18.57 -20.02 7.31
C GLY A 58 -18.78 -20.67 5.94
N TYR A 59 -18.54 -21.98 5.82
CA TYR A 59 -18.77 -22.74 4.58
C TYR A 59 -20.23 -22.71 4.15
N SER A 60 -21.19 -22.74 5.08
CA SER A 60 -22.61 -22.65 4.74
C SER A 60 -22.97 -21.29 4.10
N VAL A 61 -22.32 -20.20 4.52
CA VAL A 61 -22.44 -18.90 3.88
C VAL A 61 -21.70 -18.89 2.54
N ALA A 62 -20.48 -19.42 2.47
CA ALA A 62 -19.70 -19.48 1.24
C ALA A 62 -20.42 -20.26 0.13
N ILE A 63 -21.09 -21.38 0.46
CA ILE A 63 -21.90 -22.15 -0.49
C ILE A 63 -23.08 -21.31 -1.01
N ARG A 64 -23.74 -20.55 -0.13
CA ARG A 64 -24.83 -19.64 -0.57
C ARG A 64 -24.30 -18.56 -1.51
N ASN A 65 -23.19 -17.91 -1.15
CA ASN A 65 -22.56 -16.91 -1.99
C ASN A 65 -22.12 -17.48 -3.35
N ALA A 66 -21.59 -18.72 -3.38
CA ALA A 66 -21.23 -19.39 -4.62
C ALA A 66 -22.46 -19.66 -5.51
N ASN A 67 -23.58 -20.05 -4.92
CA ASN A 67 -24.85 -20.22 -5.66
C ASN A 67 -25.39 -18.89 -6.18
N ASP A 68 -25.23 -17.80 -5.44
CA ASP A 68 -25.58 -16.46 -5.90
C ASP A 68 -24.70 -16.04 -7.09
N GLY A 69 -23.39 -16.32 -7.02
CA GLY A 69 -22.45 -16.12 -8.13
C GLY A 69 -22.81 -16.94 -9.38
N ILE A 70 -23.20 -18.21 -9.22
CA ILE A 70 -23.71 -19.04 -10.33
C ILE A 70 -24.97 -18.42 -10.94
N SER A 71 -25.90 -17.94 -10.10
CA SER A 71 -27.15 -17.32 -10.57
C SER A 71 -26.90 -16.02 -11.33
N MET A 72 -25.93 -15.22 -10.88
CA MET A 72 -25.46 -14.03 -11.58
C MET A 72 -24.86 -14.38 -12.94
N LEU A 73 -23.97 -15.37 -13.01
CA LEU A 73 -23.36 -15.81 -14.26
C LEU A 73 -24.40 -16.37 -15.25
N GLN A 74 -25.41 -17.10 -14.77
CA GLN A 74 -26.50 -17.57 -15.63
C GLN A 74 -27.33 -16.40 -16.20
N THR A 75 -27.53 -15.35 -15.42
CA THR A 75 -28.21 -14.13 -15.88
C THR A 75 -27.38 -13.42 -16.94
N ALA A 76 -26.07 -13.31 -16.73
CA ALA A 76 -25.13 -12.75 -17.71
C ALA A 76 -25.10 -13.59 -19.00
N GLU A 77 -25.01 -14.91 -18.89
CA GLU A 77 -25.00 -15.83 -20.04
C GLU A 77 -26.27 -15.68 -20.90
N GLY A 78 -27.44 -15.58 -20.27
CA GLY A 78 -28.70 -15.36 -21.00
C GLY A 78 -28.70 -14.04 -21.79
N ALA A 79 -28.17 -12.97 -21.22
CA ALA A 79 -28.05 -11.68 -21.90
C ALA A 79 -26.99 -11.69 -23.02
N LEU A 80 -25.89 -12.41 -22.84
CA LEU A 80 -24.86 -12.61 -23.87
C LEU A 80 -25.36 -13.50 -25.03
N GLN A 81 -26.22 -14.46 -24.73
CA GLN A 81 -26.87 -15.27 -25.77
C GLN A 81 -27.74 -14.40 -26.68
N GLU A 82 -28.51 -13.47 -26.12
CA GLU A 82 -29.31 -12.53 -26.92
C GLU A 82 -28.42 -11.55 -27.70
N SER A 83 -27.36 -11.05 -27.07
CA SER A 83 -26.35 -10.22 -27.74
C SER A 83 -25.73 -10.95 -28.95
N THR A 84 -25.46 -12.26 -28.80
CA THR A 84 -24.93 -13.11 -29.88
C THR A 84 -25.94 -13.25 -31.02
N ASN A 85 -27.23 -13.47 -30.72
CA ASN A 85 -28.29 -13.55 -31.73
C ASN A 85 -28.41 -12.24 -32.53
N ILE A 86 -28.36 -11.10 -31.84
CA ILE A 86 -28.37 -9.76 -32.47
C ILE A 86 -27.17 -9.59 -33.41
N LEU A 87 -25.97 -9.95 -32.97
CA LEU A 87 -24.76 -9.84 -33.80
C LEU A 87 -24.81 -10.75 -35.02
N GLN A 88 -25.36 -11.96 -34.89
CA GLN A 88 -25.61 -12.85 -36.03
C GLN A 88 -26.60 -12.22 -37.01
N ARG A 89 -27.70 -11.62 -36.54
CA ARG A 89 -28.65 -10.91 -37.41
C ARG A 89 -28.01 -9.72 -38.14
N ILE A 90 -27.18 -8.93 -37.46
CA ILE A 90 -26.42 -7.84 -38.09
C ILE A 90 -25.50 -8.38 -39.18
N ARG A 91 -24.85 -9.53 -38.96
CA ARG A 91 -24.02 -10.20 -39.98
C ARG A 91 -24.84 -10.62 -41.19
N ASP A 92 -26.03 -11.20 -41.00
CA ASP A 92 -26.91 -11.59 -42.10
C ASP A 92 -27.31 -10.37 -42.95
N ILE A 93 -27.66 -9.25 -42.29
CA ILE A 93 -27.98 -7.99 -42.96
C ILE A 93 -26.77 -7.44 -43.72
N ALA A 94 -25.57 -7.54 -43.14
CA ALA A 94 -24.34 -7.09 -43.81
C ALA A 94 -24.10 -7.87 -45.11
N VAL A 95 -24.23 -9.20 -45.07
CA VAL A 95 -24.14 -10.06 -46.26
C VAL A 95 -25.25 -9.75 -47.25
N GLN A 96 -26.49 -9.59 -46.77
CA GLN A 96 -27.63 -9.24 -47.62
C GLN A 96 -27.41 -7.91 -48.33
N SER A 97 -26.92 -6.89 -47.63
CA SER A 97 -26.69 -5.53 -48.16
C SER A 97 -25.61 -5.48 -49.24
N SER A 98 -24.65 -6.40 -49.20
CA SER A 98 -23.54 -6.54 -50.16
C SER A 98 -24.00 -7.01 -51.54
N ASN A 99 -25.20 -7.60 -51.65
CA ASN A 99 -25.73 -8.02 -52.94
C ASN A 99 -25.94 -6.81 -53.88
N ALA A 100 -25.36 -6.89 -55.08
CA ALA A 100 -25.40 -5.83 -56.09
C ALA A 100 -26.81 -5.53 -56.64
N THR A 101 -27.76 -6.44 -56.43
CA THR A 101 -29.15 -6.30 -56.87
C THR A 101 -30.02 -5.43 -55.96
N ASN A 102 -29.56 -5.12 -54.73
CA ASN A 102 -30.30 -4.24 -53.82
C ASN A 102 -30.26 -2.79 -54.31
N THR A 103 -31.40 -2.14 -54.27
CA THR A 103 -31.50 -0.70 -54.55
C THR A 103 -30.99 0.13 -53.37
N VAL A 104 -30.82 1.43 -53.60
CA VAL A 104 -30.46 2.39 -52.53
C VAL A 104 -31.53 2.43 -51.43
N VAL A 105 -32.80 2.25 -51.79
CA VAL A 105 -33.91 2.22 -50.83
C VAL A 105 -33.82 0.97 -49.96
N ASP A 106 -33.55 -0.20 -50.55
CA ASP A 106 -33.41 -1.46 -49.80
C ASP A 106 -32.25 -1.40 -48.81
N ARG A 107 -31.09 -0.86 -49.24
CA ARG A 107 -29.93 -0.66 -48.36
C ARG A 107 -30.24 0.31 -47.21
N LYS A 108 -31.08 1.33 -47.46
CA LYS A 108 -31.50 2.25 -46.41
C LYS A 108 -32.35 1.55 -45.35
N SER A 109 -33.33 0.74 -45.75
CA SER A 109 -34.16 -0.02 -44.80
C SER A 109 -33.37 -1.06 -44.02
N LEU A 110 -32.42 -1.75 -44.66
CA LEU A 110 -31.50 -2.68 -43.98
C LEU A 110 -30.62 -1.95 -42.94
N ASN A 111 -30.18 -0.73 -43.26
CA ASN A 111 -29.41 0.08 -42.30
C ASN A 111 -30.28 0.51 -41.10
N GLU A 112 -31.54 0.88 -41.31
CA GLU A 112 -32.48 1.19 -40.22
C GLU A 112 -32.65 0.01 -39.26
N GLU A 113 -32.71 -1.23 -39.78
CA GLU A 113 -32.74 -2.44 -38.96
C GLU A 113 -31.44 -2.61 -38.14
N VAL A 114 -30.27 -2.39 -38.75
CA VAL A 114 -28.98 -2.45 -38.02
C VAL A 114 -28.91 -1.38 -36.92
N VAL A 115 -29.43 -0.18 -37.15
CA VAL A 115 -29.48 0.86 -36.12
C VAL A 115 -30.35 0.43 -34.95
N ALA A 116 -31.53 -0.13 -35.20
CA ALA A 116 -32.40 -0.65 -34.14
C ALA A 116 -31.74 -1.81 -33.36
N LEU A 117 -31.06 -2.72 -34.05
CA LEU A 117 -30.33 -3.84 -33.43
C LEU A 117 -29.16 -3.37 -32.55
N LYS A 118 -28.44 -2.33 -32.98
CA LYS A 118 -27.39 -1.70 -32.14
C LYS A 118 -27.96 -1.03 -30.90
N GLN A 119 -29.11 -0.37 -31.02
CA GLN A 119 -29.80 0.22 -29.87
C GLN A 119 -30.23 -0.86 -28.87
N GLU A 120 -30.74 -1.99 -29.36
CA GLU A 120 -31.12 -3.11 -28.50
C GLU A 120 -29.90 -3.75 -27.81
N LEU A 121 -28.77 -3.89 -28.52
CA LEU A 121 -27.52 -4.36 -27.93
C LEU A 121 -27.06 -3.45 -26.77
N ASN A 122 -27.10 -2.13 -26.97
CA ASN A 122 -26.78 -1.16 -25.91
C ASN A 122 -27.79 -1.23 -24.76
N ARG A 123 -29.09 -1.41 -25.07
CA ARG A 123 -30.12 -1.58 -24.04
C ARG A 123 -29.85 -2.81 -23.18
N ILE A 124 -29.50 -3.95 -23.78
CA ILE A 124 -29.14 -5.17 -23.03
C ILE A 124 -27.96 -4.87 -22.11
N ASN A 125 -26.90 -4.25 -22.65
CA ASN A 125 -25.72 -3.84 -21.88
C ASN A 125 -26.09 -2.96 -20.65
N GLU A 126 -26.93 -1.95 -20.85
CA GLU A 126 -27.27 -0.95 -19.83
C GLU A 126 -28.38 -1.38 -18.85
N THR A 127 -29.18 -2.40 -19.19
CA THR A 127 -30.37 -2.79 -18.41
C THR A 127 -30.28 -4.17 -17.77
N THR A 128 -29.31 -5.01 -18.15
CA THR A 128 -29.12 -6.30 -17.47
C THR A 128 -28.56 -6.10 -16.06
N THR A 129 -29.37 -6.47 -15.06
CA THR A 129 -29.03 -6.36 -13.64
C THR A 129 -29.25 -7.66 -12.88
N PHE A 130 -28.42 -7.92 -11.86
CA PHE A 130 -28.64 -8.96 -10.86
C PHE A 130 -28.58 -8.33 -9.46
N GLY A 131 -29.58 -8.57 -8.62
CA GLY A 131 -29.61 -8.00 -7.26
C GLY A 131 -29.54 -6.46 -7.20
N GLY A 132 -29.92 -5.76 -8.27
CA GLY A 132 -29.83 -4.30 -8.39
C GLY A 132 -28.50 -3.77 -8.94
N GLN A 133 -27.51 -4.64 -9.16
CA GLN A 133 -26.23 -4.28 -9.78
C GLN A 133 -26.25 -4.54 -11.29
N ARG A 134 -25.75 -3.60 -12.09
CA ARG A 134 -25.58 -3.78 -13.54
C ARG A 134 -24.41 -4.72 -13.84
N LEU A 135 -24.61 -5.66 -14.76
CA LEU A 135 -23.63 -6.72 -15.02
C LEU A 135 -22.55 -6.36 -16.04
N PHE A 136 -22.84 -5.44 -16.96
CA PHE A 136 -21.98 -5.14 -18.11
C PHE A 136 -21.57 -3.66 -18.21
N GLU A 137 -21.96 -2.86 -17.23
CA GLU A 137 -21.42 -1.51 -17.12
C GLU A 137 -19.99 -1.60 -16.57
N GLU A 138 -19.02 -1.00 -17.28
CA GLU A 138 -17.74 -0.65 -16.68
C GLU A 138 -18.00 0.41 -15.62
N ALA A 139 -18.34 -0.01 -14.39
CA ALA A 139 -18.16 0.91 -13.28
C ALA A 139 -16.64 1.03 -13.07
N PRO A 140 -16.10 2.25 -12.85
CA PRO A 140 -14.70 2.46 -12.46
C PRO A 140 -14.28 1.70 -11.19
N ASN A 141 -15.22 0.98 -10.54
CA ASN A 141 -15.08 0.22 -9.32
C ASN A 141 -16.04 -0.99 -9.26
N SER A 142 -16.40 -1.62 -10.39
CA SER A 142 -17.35 -2.76 -10.39
C SER A 142 -16.68 -4.02 -9.81
N ARG A 143 -16.89 -4.29 -8.52
CA ARG A 143 -16.29 -5.40 -7.78
C ARG A 143 -17.25 -6.59 -7.73
N VAL A 144 -16.75 -7.79 -8.03
CA VAL A 144 -17.52 -9.03 -7.83
C VAL A 144 -17.43 -9.44 -6.35
N PRO A 145 -18.55 -9.78 -5.69
CA PRO A 145 -18.51 -10.29 -4.32
C PRO A 145 -17.69 -11.59 -4.22
N GLY A 146 -16.52 -11.53 -3.57
CA GLY A 146 -15.58 -12.66 -3.44
C GLY A 146 -14.21 -12.44 -4.06
N GLU A 147 -13.99 -11.29 -4.70
CA GLU A 147 -12.68 -10.84 -5.16
C GLU A 147 -11.76 -10.53 -3.97
N TYR A 148 -10.53 -11.06 -4.00
CA TYR A 148 -9.48 -10.62 -3.08
C TYR A 148 -9.28 -9.12 -3.29
N ASP A 149 -9.13 -8.35 -2.21
CA ASP A 149 -8.85 -6.91 -2.35
C ASP A 149 -7.39 -6.75 -2.82
N ASP A 150 -7.19 -6.78 -4.14
CA ASP A 150 -5.88 -6.60 -4.76
C ASP A 150 -5.25 -5.27 -4.33
N ARG A 151 -6.06 -4.27 -3.96
CA ARG A 151 -5.62 -2.99 -3.39
C ARG A 151 -4.89 -3.17 -2.07
N LEU A 152 -5.47 -3.94 -1.14
CA LEU A 152 -4.82 -4.23 0.15
C LEU A 152 -3.51 -5.01 -0.08
N ALA A 153 -3.53 -5.91 -1.06
CA ALA A 153 -2.39 -6.69 -1.48
C ALA A 153 -1.26 -5.85 -2.10
N TYR A 154 -1.59 -4.78 -2.83
CA TYR A 154 -0.66 -3.82 -3.42
C TYR A 154 -0.17 -2.78 -2.40
N LEU A 155 -1.04 -2.30 -1.52
CA LEU A 155 -0.66 -1.41 -0.42
C LEU A 155 0.33 -2.10 0.54
N GLN A 156 0.16 -3.39 0.79
CA GLN A 156 1.12 -4.16 1.59
C GLN A 156 2.50 -4.22 0.92
N THR A 157 2.57 -4.34 -0.41
CA THR A 157 3.86 -4.31 -1.14
C THR A 157 4.44 -2.89 -1.17
N TRP A 158 3.60 -1.87 -1.37
CA TRP A 158 4.01 -0.45 -1.39
C TRP A 158 4.49 0.07 -0.04
N LEU A 159 4.18 -0.61 1.07
CA LEU A 159 4.78 -0.31 2.37
C LEU A 159 6.05 -1.14 2.61
N ALA A 160 6.06 -2.42 2.26
CA ALA A 160 7.19 -3.30 2.54
C ALA A 160 8.43 -3.04 1.66
N GLU A 161 8.25 -2.58 0.43
CA GLU A 161 9.37 -2.38 -0.49
C GLU A 161 10.15 -1.10 -0.22
N PRO A 162 9.52 0.05 0.10
CA PRO A 162 10.25 1.20 0.62
C PRO A 162 11.01 0.87 1.90
N GLU A 163 10.42 0.07 2.80
CA GLU A 163 11.13 -0.37 4.01
C GLU A 163 12.41 -1.15 3.68
N ALA A 164 12.34 -2.10 2.74
CA ALA A 164 13.49 -2.86 2.32
C ALA A 164 14.57 -1.96 1.68
N ARG A 165 14.16 -1.04 0.79
CA ARG A 165 15.08 -0.08 0.15
C ARG A 165 15.73 0.85 1.18
N ILE A 166 14.97 1.41 2.12
CA ILE A 166 15.51 2.28 3.18
C ILE A 166 16.51 1.50 4.03
N SER A 167 16.19 0.26 4.40
CA SER A 167 17.10 -0.60 5.16
C SER A 167 18.39 -0.90 4.40
N GLU A 168 18.30 -1.17 3.09
CA GLU A 168 19.45 -1.46 2.25
C GLU A 168 20.35 -0.24 1.99
N TYR A 169 19.75 0.86 1.53
CA TYR A 169 20.49 2.02 1.01
C TYR A 169 20.73 3.12 2.04
N PHE A 170 19.89 3.25 3.07
CA PHE A 170 20.11 4.19 4.16
C PHE A 170 20.56 3.50 5.45
N GLY A 171 20.49 2.17 5.53
CA GLY A 171 21.01 1.42 6.67
C GLY A 171 20.25 1.66 7.98
N ILE A 172 19.01 2.16 7.89
CA ILE A 172 18.11 2.41 9.01
C ILE A 172 17.01 1.36 8.98
N ASP A 173 16.66 0.76 10.13
CA ASP A 173 15.56 -0.20 10.21
C ASP A 173 14.20 0.52 10.37
N PRO A 174 13.32 0.48 9.36
CA PRO A 174 12.01 1.13 9.42
C PRO A 174 10.92 0.26 10.06
N LYS A 175 11.20 -1.00 10.45
CA LYS A 175 10.17 -1.98 10.87
C LYS A 175 9.56 -1.71 12.24
N ALA A 176 10.06 -0.74 13.00
CA ALA A 176 9.61 -0.45 14.37
C ALA A 176 9.26 1.02 14.60
N LEU A 177 8.90 1.75 13.53
CA LEU A 177 8.48 3.15 13.67
C LEU A 177 7.19 3.24 14.49
N PRO A 178 7.04 4.24 15.38
CA PRO A 178 5.79 4.51 16.09
C PRO A 178 4.77 5.19 15.14
N MET A 179 4.47 4.53 14.03
CA MET A 179 3.65 5.04 12.94
C MET A 179 2.38 4.22 12.78
N ALA A 180 1.24 4.89 12.66
CA ALA A 180 -0.01 4.28 12.21
C ALA A 180 -0.24 4.63 10.73
N VAL A 181 -0.72 3.66 9.94
CA VAL A 181 -1.15 3.90 8.56
C VAL A 181 -2.65 4.11 8.54
N THR A 182 -3.13 5.22 7.98
CA THR A 182 -4.56 5.47 7.82
C THR A 182 -4.92 5.72 6.37
N PHE A 183 -6.14 5.32 6.02
CA PHE A 183 -6.72 5.55 4.71
C PHE A 183 -7.85 6.54 4.84
N THR A 184 -7.68 7.70 4.23
CA THR A 184 -8.67 8.77 4.27
C THR A 184 -9.34 8.90 2.90
N PRO A 185 -10.63 9.28 2.83
CA PRO A 185 -11.28 9.52 1.55
C PRO A 185 -10.60 10.60 0.71
N ASP A 186 -10.00 11.60 1.37
CA ASP A 186 -9.27 12.71 0.78
C ASP A 186 -8.38 13.33 1.87
N ILE A 187 -7.21 13.84 1.51
CA ILE A 187 -6.31 14.56 2.40
C ILE A 187 -6.49 16.05 2.14
N ALA A 188 -6.71 16.85 3.18
CA ALA A 188 -7.07 18.27 3.04
C ALA A 188 -6.03 19.14 2.30
N SER A 189 -4.77 18.69 2.20
CA SER A 189 -3.72 19.33 1.40
C SER A 189 -3.81 19.03 -0.10
N GLY A 190 -4.62 18.05 -0.51
CA GLY A 190 -4.64 17.47 -1.85
C GLY A 190 -3.43 16.57 -2.16
N ALA A 191 -2.69 16.13 -1.13
CA ALA A 191 -1.58 15.20 -1.28
C ALA A 191 -2.08 13.76 -1.38
N LEU A 192 -1.40 12.93 -2.18
CA LEU A 192 -1.73 11.50 -2.30
C LEU A 192 -1.39 10.72 -1.04
N ALA A 193 -0.25 11.03 -0.41
CA ALA A 193 0.12 10.54 0.90
C ALA A 193 0.83 11.64 1.68
N THR A 194 0.81 11.54 3.01
CA THR A 194 1.56 12.45 3.88
C THR A 194 1.89 11.77 5.21
N VAL A 195 3.11 11.99 5.70
CA VAL A 195 3.46 11.66 7.09
C VAL A 195 3.34 12.90 7.96
N SER A 196 2.61 12.74 9.08
CA SER A 196 2.45 13.79 10.07
C SER A 196 2.76 13.29 11.48
N SER A 197 3.22 14.21 12.35
CA SER A 197 3.42 13.96 13.78
C SER A 197 2.91 15.15 14.58
N GLY A 198 2.14 14.88 15.63
CA GLY A 198 1.70 15.89 16.60
C GLY A 198 2.53 15.89 17.89
N THR A 199 3.45 14.95 18.06
CA THR A 199 4.15 14.72 19.33
C THR A 199 5.62 14.43 19.10
N PHE A 200 6.48 15.22 19.74
CA PHE A 200 7.93 15.09 19.67
C PHE A 200 8.53 14.94 21.07
N ASP A 201 9.65 14.24 21.18
CA ASP A 201 10.44 14.20 22.40
C ASP A 201 11.27 15.48 22.59
N ALA A 202 12.03 15.56 23.69
CA ALA A 202 12.85 16.73 24.00
C ALA A 202 13.99 16.99 22.99
N PHE A 203 14.26 16.05 22.10
CA PHE A 203 15.32 16.10 21.10
C PHE A 203 14.79 16.32 19.67
N GLY A 204 13.47 16.51 19.51
CA GLY A 204 12.85 16.78 18.22
C GLY A 204 12.53 15.53 17.39
N ARG A 205 12.55 14.34 17.99
CA ARG A 205 12.11 13.08 17.33
C ARG A 205 10.62 12.85 17.56
N ALA A 206 9.91 12.39 16.53
CA ALA A 206 8.50 12.05 16.62
C ALA A 206 8.30 10.81 17.51
N THR A 207 7.38 10.91 18.47
CA THR A 207 7.02 9.81 19.37
C THR A 207 5.75 9.07 18.94
N ALA A 208 4.98 9.66 18.02
CA ALA A 208 3.86 9.05 17.33
C ALA A 208 3.66 9.75 15.99
N MET A 209 3.44 8.96 14.94
CA MET A 209 3.29 9.43 13.57
C MET A 209 2.07 8.81 12.91
N THR A 210 1.60 9.46 11.86
CA THR A 210 0.53 8.93 11.01
C THR A 210 0.91 9.12 9.56
N LEU A 211 0.96 8.01 8.82
CA LEU A 211 1.00 8.00 7.36
C LEU A 211 -0.44 7.96 6.86
N ASP A 212 -0.93 9.11 6.40
CA ASP A 212 -2.25 9.23 5.79
C ASP A 212 -2.12 9.00 4.29
N ILE A 213 -2.94 8.09 3.74
CA ILE A 213 -2.99 7.76 2.31
C ILE A 213 -4.39 8.10 1.79
N SER A 214 -4.45 8.95 0.76
CA SER A 214 -5.69 9.36 0.10
C SER A 214 -6.22 8.23 -0.79
N LEU A 215 -7.43 7.78 -0.51
CA LEU A 215 -8.13 6.79 -1.34
C LEU A 215 -8.79 7.41 -2.58
N ALA A 216 -8.97 8.74 -2.64
CA ALA A 216 -9.50 9.42 -3.82
C ALA A 216 -8.43 9.56 -4.92
N ASP A 217 -7.17 9.73 -4.51
CA ASP A 217 -6.08 10.04 -5.44
C ASP A 217 -5.34 8.80 -5.94
N ILE A 218 -5.53 7.64 -5.29
CA ILE A 218 -5.00 6.35 -5.76
C ILE A 218 -6.03 5.65 -6.64
N SER A 219 -5.68 5.46 -7.90
CA SER A 219 -6.45 4.68 -8.85
C SER A 219 -5.91 3.25 -8.93
N PHE A 220 -6.52 2.35 -8.16
CA PHE A 220 -6.23 0.93 -8.30
C PHE A 220 -6.82 0.42 -9.63
N ASN A 221 -6.05 0.54 -10.70
CA ASN A 221 -6.40 0.01 -12.00
C ASN A 221 -6.15 -1.50 -11.99
N PRO A 222 -7.18 -2.36 -12.06
CA PRO A 222 -6.98 -3.82 -12.07
C PRO A 222 -6.33 -4.32 -13.38
N ASN A 223 -6.27 -3.49 -14.43
CA ASN A 223 -5.72 -3.85 -15.74
C ASN A 223 -4.25 -3.43 -15.91
N ASN A 224 -3.75 -2.49 -15.10
CA ASN A 224 -2.34 -2.15 -15.04
C ASN A 224 -1.79 -2.78 -13.75
N GLY A 225 -0.63 -3.43 -13.81
CA GLY A 225 -0.04 -4.05 -12.63
C GLY A 225 0.18 -3.03 -11.49
N PRO A 226 0.61 -3.49 -10.30
CA PRO A 226 0.81 -2.67 -9.10
C PRO A 226 1.89 -1.60 -9.17
N SER A 227 2.32 -1.21 -10.38
CA SER A 227 3.31 -0.18 -10.71
C SER A 227 3.11 1.21 -10.11
N GLY A 228 2.06 1.43 -9.31
CA GLY A 228 1.69 2.75 -8.79
C GLY A 228 1.25 3.78 -9.84
N ASN A 229 1.31 3.45 -11.14
CA ASN A 229 0.97 4.36 -12.24
C ASN A 229 -0.54 4.63 -12.30
N ASP A 230 -0.96 5.66 -11.59
CA ASP A 230 -2.35 6.03 -11.47
C ASP A 230 -2.88 6.62 -12.79
N ALA A 231 -3.84 5.91 -13.39
CA ALA A 231 -4.53 6.26 -14.63
C ALA A 231 -3.63 6.57 -15.85
N GLY A 232 -2.37 6.12 -15.87
CA GLY A 232 -1.42 6.41 -16.95
C GLY A 232 -0.95 7.88 -16.99
N GLY A 233 -1.11 8.61 -15.89
CA GLY A 233 -0.84 10.05 -15.78
C GLY A 233 0.59 10.41 -15.38
N GLY A 234 1.47 9.41 -15.17
CA GLY A 234 2.85 9.64 -14.72
C GLY A 234 2.98 10.02 -13.25
N VAL A 235 1.91 9.85 -12.46
CA VAL A 235 1.94 9.93 -11.00
C VAL A 235 2.02 8.51 -10.46
N TYR A 236 3.04 8.25 -9.65
CA TYR A 236 3.39 6.93 -9.16
C TYR A 236 3.15 6.87 -7.64
N ALA A 237 2.00 6.32 -7.24
CA ALA A 237 1.57 6.27 -5.84
C ALA A 237 2.57 5.54 -4.94
N ASP A 238 3.16 4.45 -5.44
CA ASP A 238 4.15 3.66 -4.74
C ASP A 238 5.44 4.46 -4.47
N ARG A 239 5.92 5.25 -5.44
CA ARG A 239 7.06 6.18 -5.27
C ARG A 239 6.74 7.28 -4.27
N ILE A 240 5.54 7.85 -4.31
CA ILE A 240 5.11 8.87 -3.34
C ILE A 240 5.05 8.26 -1.93
N ILE A 241 4.52 7.05 -1.78
CA ILE A 241 4.54 6.34 -0.49
C ILE A 241 5.99 6.08 -0.06
N ALA A 242 6.90 5.73 -0.97
CA ALA A 242 8.31 5.55 -0.65
C ALA A 242 8.97 6.84 -0.13
N HIS A 243 8.66 7.98 -0.76
CA HIS A 243 9.08 9.31 -0.32
C HIS A 243 8.63 9.58 1.12
N GLU A 244 7.33 9.40 1.39
CA GLU A 244 6.75 9.62 2.70
C GLU A 244 7.30 8.64 3.76
N MET A 245 7.59 7.40 3.38
CA MET A 245 8.23 6.42 4.27
C MET A 245 9.64 6.85 4.69
N VAL A 246 10.39 7.55 3.83
CA VAL A 246 11.67 8.15 4.23
C VAL A 246 11.43 9.22 5.28
N HIS A 247 10.44 10.10 5.11
CA HIS A 247 10.09 11.08 6.14
C HIS A 247 9.70 10.43 7.48
N ALA A 248 8.94 9.32 7.47
CA ALA A 248 8.63 8.60 8.70
C ALA A 248 9.89 8.13 9.45
N VAL A 249 10.88 7.63 8.70
CA VAL A 249 12.17 7.22 9.28
C VAL A 249 12.96 8.42 9.79
N GLN A 250 13.01 9.52 9.04
CA GLN A 250 13.66 10.76 9.48
C GLN A 250 13.01 11.32 10.74
N PHE A 251 11.68 11.35 10.80
CA PHE A 251 10.91 11.86 11.93
C PHE A 251 11.19 11.05 13.20
N ALA A 252 11.30 9.73 13.11
CA ALA A 252 11.60 8.89 14.26
C ALA A 252 13.04 9.03 14.78
N ASN A 253 13.99 9.37 13.90
CA ASN A 253 15.42 9.22 14.19
C ASN A 253 16.15 10.55 14.33
N TRP A 254 15.73 11.61 13.63
CA TRP A 254 16.47 12.86 13.50
C TRP A 254 15.91 13.98 14.38
N ASN A 255 16.73 15.02 14.58
CA ASN A 255 16.28 16.27 15.16
C ASN A 255 15.68 17.16 14.06
N LEU A 256 14.35 17.36 14.09
CA LEU A 256 13.63 18.18 13.11
C LEU A 256 12.97 19.44 13.69
N GLY A 257 13.05 19.64 15.01
CA GLY A 257 12.25 20.66 15.71
C GLY A 257 12.99 21.50 16.76
N THR A 258 14.29 21.28 16.97
CA THR A 258 15.09 22.01 17.98
C THR A 258 16.29 22.73 17.33
N PRO A 259 17.03 23.61 18.05
CA PRO A 259 18.24 24.21 17.50
C PRO A 259 19.22 23.14 16.99
N GLY A 260 19.73 23.30 15.77
CA GLY A 260 20.55 22.28 15.09
C GLY A 260 19.73 21.21 14.36
N ALA A 261 18.46 21.49 14.04
CA ALA A 261 17.66 20.64 13.19
C ALA A 261 18.33 20.40 11.83
N VAL A 262 18.14 19.20 11.28
CA VAL A 262 18.64 18.83 9.95
C VAL A 262 18.00 19.74 8.90
N SER A 263 18.82 20.26 8.00
CA SER A 263 18.38 21.21 6.97
C SER A 263 17.35 20.60 6.01
N THR A 264 16.32 21.40 5.68
CA THR A 264 15.18 20.94 4.85
C THR A 264 15.60 20.42 3.49
N TRP A 265 16.61 21.02 2.84
CA TRP A 265 17.09 20.52 1.55
C TRP A 265 17.58 19.08 1.61
N PHE A 266 18.17 18.67 2.74
CA PHE A 266 18.68 17.32 2.94
C PHE A 266 17.53 16.36 3.30
N VAL A 267 16.58 16.82 4.13
CA VAL A 267 15.36 16.08 4.47
C VAL A 267 14.59 15.72 3.20
N GLU A 268 14.26 16.70 2.37
CA GLU A 268 13.51 16.51 1.12
C GLU A 268 14.36 15.81 0.05
N GLY A 269 15.63 16.20 -0.09
CA GLY A 269 16.53 15.60 -1.08
C GLY A 269 16.75 14.11 -0.87
N SER A 270 16.91 13.66 0.39
CA SER A 270 17.09 12.24 0.69
C SER A 270 15.80 11.44 0.54
N ALA A 271 14.63 12.06 0.72
CA ALA A 271 13.34 11.45 0.41
C ALA A 271 13.15 11.27 -1.11
N GLU A 272 13.53 12.25 -1.93
CA GLU A 272 13.54 12.12 -3.40
C GLU A 272 14.59 11.09 -3.87
N LEU A 273 15.74 10.99 -3.20
CA LEU A 273 16.82 10.08 -3.59
C LEU A 273 16.43 8.60 -3.56
N ILE A 274 15.53 8.19 -2.66
CA ILE A 274 15.16 6.77 -2.52
C ILE A 274 14.49 6.21 -3.78
N HIS A 275 13.72 7.05 -4.47
CA HIS A 275 12.90 6.69 -5.63
C HIS A 275 13.29 7.44 -6.91
N GLY A 276 14.29 8.33 -6.84
CA GLY A 276 14.78 9.10 -7.99
C GLY A 276 13.85 10.23 -8.40
N ALA A 277 14.41 11.29 -8.97
CA ALA A 277 13.67 12.49 -9.38
C ALA A 277 14.13 13.04 -10.73
N ASP A 278 14.70 12.20 -11.60
CA ASP A 278 15.20 12.63 -12.91
C ASP A 278 14.11 13.23 -13.79
N GLU A 279 12.86 12.76 -13.69
CA GLU A 279 11.74 13.35 -14.42
C GLU A 279 11.46 14.79 -13.96
N ARG A 280 11.61 15.05 -12.66
CA ARG A 280 11.47 16.39 -12.07
C ARG A 280 12.64 17.29 -12.47
N LEU A 281 13.88 16.79 -12.41
CA LEU A 281 15.06 17.51 -12.90
C LEU A 281 14.91 17.90 -14.37
N ALA A 282 14.42 16.99 -15.22
CA ALA A 282 14.18 17.25 -16.63
C ALA A 282 13.10 18.34 -16.83
N ALA A 283 12.04 18.33 -16.03
CA ALA A 283 10.95 19.30 -16.10
C ALA A 283 11.39 20.70 -15.65
N ASP A 284 12.10 20.83 -14.52
CA ASP A 284 12.54 22.12 -13.97
C ASP A 284 13.73 22.69 -14.74
N GLY A 285 14.62 21.81 -15.22
CA GLY A 285 15.77 22.16 -16.05
C GLY A 285 16.94 22.75 -15.29
N LYS A 286 18.15 22.56 -15.85
CA LYS A 286 19.44 22.90 -15.21
C LYS A 286 19.51 24.29 -14.59
N ALA A 287 19.06 25.31 -15.31
CA ALA A 287 19.22 26.70 -14.88
C ALA A 287 18.37 27.03 -13.63
N ALA A 288 17.16 26.46 -13.52
CA ALA A 288 16.32 26.66 -12.34
C ALA A 288 16.91 25.91 -11.14
N VAL A 289 17.28 24.64 -11.32
CA VAL A 289 17.80 23.78 -10.25
C VAL A 289 19.14 24.27 -9.72
N THR A 290 20.12 24.53 -10.60
CA THR A 290 21.43 25.04 -10.17
C THR A 290 21.39 26.50 -9.71
N GLY A 291 20.29 27.23 -9.98
CA GLY A 291 20.06 28.57 -9.47
C GLY A 291 19.60 28.63 -8.01
N VAL A 292 19.18 27.50 -7.43
CA VAL A 292 18.72 27.44 -6.03
C VAL A 292 19.88 27.68 -5.06
N ASN A 293 19.60 28.48 -4.03
CA ASN A 293 20.48 28.67 -2.89
C ASN A 293 20.06 27.71 -1.76
N LEU A 294 20.77 26.59 -1.60
CA LEU A 294 20.43 25.55 -0.62
C LEU A 294 20.54 26.02 0.84
N ALA A 295 21.41 26.98 1.13
CA ALA A 295 21.51 27.60 2.46
C ALA A 295 20.41 28.65 2.72
N GLY A 296 19.56 28.91 1.72
CA GLY A 296 18.43 29.84 1.80
C GLY A 296 17.23 29.28 2.55
N ALA A 297 16.21 30.12 2.72
CA ALA A 297 14.93 29.68 3.25
C ALA A 297 14.22 28.76 2.24
N TRP A 298 13.68 27.64 2.71
CA TRP A 298 12.96 26.68 1.88
C TRP A 298 11.54 27.14 1.59
N GLY A 299 11.22 27.35 0.32
CA GLY A 299 9.91 27.81 -0.16
C GLY A 299 8.97 26.69 -0.62
N GLY A 300 9.45 25.46 -0.76
CA GLY A 300 8.66 24.31 -1.23
C GLY A 300 8.37 24.32 -2.74
N SER A 301 9.17 25.02 -3.54
CA SER A 301 9.06 25.01 -5.00
C SER A 301 9.66 23.75 -5.63
N SER A 302 9.17 23.32 -6.79
CA SER A 302 9.70 22.11 -7.47
C SER A 302 11.22 22.17 -7.68
N ALA A 303 11.74 23.35 -8.08
CA ALA A 303 13.18 23.54 -8.27
C ALA A 303 14.00 23.34 -6.99
N GLU A 304 13.44 23.66 -5.81
CA GLU A 304 14.10 23.40 -4.52
C GLU A 304 14.17 21.90 -4.24
N TYR A 305 13.08 21.14 -4.44
CA TYR A 305 13.09 19.67 -4.34
C TYR A 305 14.13 19.05 -5.29
N SER A 306 14.14 19.48 -6.56
CA SER A 306 15.15 19.04 -7.53
C SER A 306 16.57 19.40 -7.12
N ALA A 307 16.79 20.58 -6.52
CA ALA A 307 18.11 20.98 -6.04
C ALA A 307 18.54 20.15 -4.82
N GLY A 308 17.60 19.82 -3.92
CA GLY A 308 17.82 18.90 -2.81
C GLY A 308 18.23 17.51 -3.30
N PHE A 309 17.48 16.95 -4.25
CA PHE A 309 17.82 15.66 -4.88
C PHE A 309 19.22 15.70 -5.52
N LEU A 310 19.51 16.71 -6.34
CA LEU A 310 20.81 16.89 -6.98
C LEU A 310 21.95 16.99 -5.96
N ALA A 311 21.74 17.71 -4.86
CA ALA A 311 22.71 17.82 -3.78
C ALA A 311 22.96 16.50 -3.07
N THR A 312 21.90 15.73 -2.78
CA THR A 312 22.05 14.40 -2.17
C THR A 312 22.71 13.38 -3.10
N ARG A 313 22.47 13.47 -4.42
CA ARG A 313 23.21 12.70 -5.44
C ARG A 313 24.70 13.08 -5.43
N TYR A 314 25.01 14.37 -5.46
CA TYR A 314 26.40 14.85 -5.39
C TYR A 314 27.09 14.40 -4.09
N MET A 315 26.39 14.47 -2.96
CA MET A 315 26.88 13.98 -1.68
C MET A 315 27.21 12.49 -1.73
N HIS A 316 26.27 11.68 -2.23
CA HIS A 316 26.43 10.24 -2.33
C HIS A 316 27.65 9.87 -3.19
N GLU A 317 27.84 10.51 -4.35
CA GLU A 317 29.01 10.28 -5.20
C GLU A 317 30.31 10.79 -4.56
N GLY A 318 30.28 11.95 -3.91
CA GLY A 318 31.46 12.52 -3.25
C GLY A 318 32.00 11.63 -2.13
N ILE A 319 31.12 11.10 -1.29
CA ILE A 319 31.48 10.16 -0.21
C ILE A 319 32.02 8.85 -0.79
N LYS A 320 31.35 8.27 -1.79
CA LYS A 320 31.84 7.04 -2.47
C LYS A 320 33.18 7.27 -3.14
N GLY A 321 33.39 8.43 -3.75
CA GLY A 321 34.65 8.84 -4.36
C GLY A 321 35.81 8.89 -3.36
N ASN A 322 35.52 9.16 -2.08
CA ASN A 322 36.49 9.12 -0.98
C ASN A 322 36.59 7.75 -0.29
N GLY A 323 35.85 6.74 -0.78
CA GLY A 323 35.91 5.36 -0.31
C GLY A 323 34.87 4.98 0.76
N GLY A 324 33.88 5.84 1.03
CA GLY A 324 32.75 5.55 1.91
C GLY A 324 31.61 4.78 1.22
N GLU A 325 30.52 4.53 1.95
CA GLU A 325 29.29 3.86 1.47
C GLU A 325 28.24 4.85 0.91
N GLY A 326 28.62 6.11 0.73
CA GLY A 326 27.75 7.16 0.20
C GLY A 326 26.91 7.80 1.29
N ILE A 327 25.76 8.36 0.90
CA ILE A 327 24.83 9.01 1.84
C ILE A 327 24.37 8.10 3.00
N LYS A 328 24.45 6.78 2.84
CA LYS A 328 24.15 5.78 3.87
C LYS A 328 24.85 6.07 5.19
N GLU A 329 26.12 6.46 5.16
CA GLU A 329 26.89 6.76 6.37
C GLU A 329 26.30 7.97 7.10
N ILE A 330 26.01 9.06 6.39
CA ILE A 330 25.35 10.25 6.96
C ILE A 330 24.00 9.88 7.56
N MET A 331 23.18 9.10 6.84
CA MET A 331 21.86 8.66 7.33
C MET A 331 21.99 7.85 8.63
N GLN A 332 22.98 6.95 8.71
CA GLN A 332 23.24 6.14 9.89
C GLN A 332 23.79 6.93 11.07
N TYR A 333 24.66 7.92 10.85
CA TYR A 333 25.15 8.81 11.91
C TYR A 333 24.00 9.62 12.50
N LEU A 334 23.16 10.21 11.64
CA LEU A 334 21.98 10.94 12.08
C LEU A 334 20.98 10.06 12.85
N ALA A 335 20.84 8.78 12.46
CA ALA A 335 19.92 7.86 13.13
C ALA A 335 20.46 7.23 14.43
N THR A 336 21.74 6.86 14.47
CA THR A 336 22.38 6.28 15.66
C THR A 336 22.61 7.34 16.74
N GLY A 337 22.86 8.57 16.31
CA GLY A 337 23.07 9.72 17.18
C GLY A 337 24.38 9.67 17.96
N ASN A 338 24.58 10.65 18.83
CA ASN A 338 25.74 10.79 19.71
C ASN A 338 25.35 10.43 21.15
N GLY A 339 25.52 9.16 21.54
CA GLY A 339 25.24 8.70 22.89
C GLY A 339 23.77 8.75 23.30
N GLY A 340 22.84 8.59 22.33
CA GLY A 340 21.39 8.61 22.54
C GLY A 340 20.69 9.92 22.18
N ASN A 341 21.44 10.98 21.86
CA ASN A 341 20.93 12.24 21.31
C ASN A 341 21.06 12.23 19.78
N PRO A 342 20.10 12.79 19.02
CA PRO A 342 20.26 12.93 17.57
C PRO A 342 21.49 13.78 17.23
N MET A 343 22.25 13.36 16.20
CA MET A 343 23.33 14.19 15.65
C MET A 343 22.74 15.30 14.78
N THR A 344 23.44 16.44 14.74
CA THR A 344 23.25 17.47 13.72
C THR A 344 23.89 17.04 12.39
N LEU A 345 23.49 17.66 11.29
CA LEU A 345 24.09 17.38 9.99
C LEU A 345 25.58 17.72 9.95
N ASP A 346 26.00 18.80 10.63
CA ASP A 346 27.42 19.16 10.80
C ASP A 346 28.23 18.07 11.51
N GLU A 347 27.68 17.48 12.57
CA GLU A 347 28.33 16.39 13.30
C GLU A 347 28.43 15.11 12.44
N ALA A 348 27.37 14.80 11.68
CA ALA A 348 27.38 13.65 10.77
C ALA A 348 28.45 13.80 9.68
N PHE A 349 28.57 14.99 9.08
CA PHE A 349 29.65 15.29 8.13
C PHE A 349 31.04 15.17 8.76
N ALA A 350 31.21 15.72 9.96
CA ALA A 350 32.50 15.66 10.65
C ALA A 350 32.93 14.23 10.99
N GLU A 351 31.97 13.34 11.28
CA GLU A 351 32.24 11.92 11.57
C GLU A 351 32.52 11.10 10.29
N GLU A 352 31.79 11.36 9.19
CA GLU A 352 32.03 10.71 7.90
C GLU A 352 33.37 11.16 7.28
N GLY A 353 33.65 12.46 7.27
CA GLY A 353 34.98 13.03 7.01
C GLY A 353 35.26 13.54 5.58
N THR A 354 34.33 13.43 4.62
CA THR A 354 34.48 14.03 3.29
C THR A 354 34.37 15.55 3.33
N TRP A 355 33.38 16.08 4.07
CA TRP A 355 33.25 17.51 4.33
C TRP A 355 33.30 17.78 5.84
N ALA A 356 33.85 18.91 6.23
CA ALA A 356 34.00 19.24 7.66
C ALA A 356 32.68 19.61 8.35
N ASN A 357 31.67 20.05 7.59
CA ASN A 357 30.35 20.50 8.04
C ASN A 357 29.46 20.78 6.82
N GLU A 358 28.19 21.09 7.06
CA GLU A 358 27.20 21.40 6.02
C GLU A 358 27.62 22.61 5.16
N ALA A 359 28.18 23.66 5.77
CA ALA A 359 28.61 24.85 5.02
C ALA A 359 29.75 24.53 4.05
N ALA A 360 30.66 23.63 4.42
CA ALA A 360 31.72 23.15 3.54
C ALA A 360 31.17 22.31 2.38
N PHE A 361 30.18 21.44 2.65
CA PHE A 361 29.47 20.71 1.62
C PHE A 361 28.75 21.65 0.64
N ILE A 362 27.96 22.60 1.13
CA ILE A 362 27.20 23.52 0.28
C ILE A 362 28.14 24.36 -0.59
N ALA A 363 29.25 24.85 -0.04
CA ALA A 363 30.23 25.61 -0.81
C ALA A 363 30.87 24.80 -1.93
N ASP A 364 31.19 23.53 -1.68
CA ASP A 364 31.73 22.61 -2.67
C ASP A 364 30.68 22.24 -3.74
N PHE A 365 29.46 21.95 -3.30
CA PHE A 365 28.33 21.70 -4.20
C PHE A 365 28.05 22.92 -5.08
N ASP A 366 27.98 24.13 -4.54
CA ASP A 366 27.72 25.35 -5.31
C ASP A 366 28.80 25.61 -6.37
N ALA A 367 30.05 25.26 -6.08
CA ALA A 367 31.15 25.36 -7.03
C ALA A 367 31.05 24.34 -8.18
N ASN A 368 30.49 23.15 -7.92
CA ASN A 368 30.58 22.01 -8.82
C ASN A 368 29.24 21.52 -9.41
N LYS A 369 28.09 21.95 -8.88
CA LYS A 369 26.75 21.47 -9.27
C LYS A 369 26.43 21.57 -10.76
N SER A 370 26.93 22.63 -11.42
CA SER A 370 26.76 22.78 -12.87
C SER A 370 27.57 21.77 -13.66
N THR A 371 28.77 21.43 -13.19
CA THR A 371 29.62 20.41 -13.82
C THR A 371 29.02 19.03 -13.57
N PHE A 372 28.67 18.73 -12.32
CA PHE A 372 28.04 17.47 -11.92
C PHE A 372 26.78 17.17 -12.73
N TRP A 373 25.93 18.18 -12.97
CA TRP A 373 24.79 18.04 -13.87
C TRP A 373 25.19 17.54 -15.27
N ASP A 374 26.27 18.08 -15.85
CA ASP A 374 26.66 17.75 -17.22
C ASP A 374 27.34 16.38 -17.33
N THR A 375 28.01 15.93 -16.27
CA THR A 375 28.86 14.74 -16.30
C THR A 375 28.23 13.51 -15.68
N ASP A 376 27.41 13.68 -14.64
CA ASP A 376 26.98 12.59 -13.76
C ASP A 376 25.45 12.41 -13.73
N ILE A 377 24.69 13.37 -14.27
CA ILE A 377 23.23 13.27 -14.39
C ILE A 377 22.83 12.91 -15.83
N ASN A 378 22.09 11.81 -16.01
CA ASN A 378 21.73 11.28 -17.32
C ASN A 378 20.22 11.19 -17.55
N LEU A 379 19.61 12.34 -17.82
CA LEU A 379 18.17 12.47 -18.06
C LEU A 379 17.68 11.91 -19.41
N ALA A 380 18.54 11.20 -20.16
CA ALA A 380 18.24 10.71 -21.51
C ALA A 380 17.91 9.21 -21.56
N ASN A 381 18.01 8.51 -20.43
CA ASN A 381 17.69 7.10 -20.33
C ASN A 381 16.39 6.90 -19.51
N ASP A 382 16.00 5.63 -19.31
CA ASP A 382 14.79 5.28 -18.57
C ASP A 382 15.01 5.18 -17.04
N ASP A 383 16.23 5.36 -16.54
CA ASP A 383 16.55 5.34 -15.11
C ASP A 383 16.03 6.62 -14.44
N THR A 384 15.62 6.51 -13.18
CA THR A 384 15.06 7.60 -12.40
C THR A 384 16.11 8.40 -11.62
N GLY A 385 17.38 7.96 -11.65
CA GLY A 385 18.46 8.53 -10.84
C GLY A 385 18.40 8.12 -9.37
N ALA A 386 17.55 7.14 -9.02
CA ALA A 386 17.40 6.68 -7.65
C ALA A 386 18.63 5.97 -7.12
N ILE A 387 18.81 6.00 -5.80
CA ILE A 387 19.85 5.19 -5.13
C ILE A 387 19.63 3.69 -5.41
N GLY A 388 20.73 2.97 -5.62
CA GLY A 388 20.74 1.59 -6.12
C GLY A 388 20.53 1.45 -7.64
N GLY A 389 20.12 2.52 -8.30
CA GLY A 389 19.87 2.57 -9.74
C GLY A 389 21.14 2.62 -10.58
N LYS A 390 20.95 2.59 -11.89
CA LYS A 390 22.08 2.58 -12.82
C LYS A 390 22.89 3.88 -12.74
N ASP A 391 22.22 5.02 -12.69
CA ASP A 391 22.88 6.30 -12.75
C ASP A 391 23.48 6.73 -11.38
N ALA A 392 22.99 6.15 -10.28
CA ALA A 392 23.51 6.41 -8.93
C ALA A 392 24.56 5.42 -8.42
N ASP A 393 24.39 4.14 -8.73
CA ASP A 393 25.19 3.08 -8.12
C ASP A 393 25.77 2.11 -9.14
N GLN A 394 25.60 2.39 -10.44
CA GLN A 394 25.95 1.46 -11.53
C GLN A 394 25.20 0.11 -11.39
N GLY A 395 24.01 0.16 -10.78
CA GLY A 395 23.10 -0.97 -10.64
C GLY A 395 22.31 -1.28 -11.91
N SER A 396 21.19 -2.00 -11.75
CA SER A 396 20.20 -2.17 -12.82
C SER A 396 19.47 -0.87 -13.10
N VAL A 397 18.94 -0.72 -14.31
CA VAL A 397 18.04 0.40 -14.64
C VAL A 397 16.81 0.30 -13.73
N LEU A 398 16.52 1.36 -13.00
CA LEU A 398 15.31 1.53 -12.20
C LEU A 398 14.45 2.62 -12.83
N ASN A 399 13.50 2.21 -13.66
CA ASN A 399 12.53 3.12 -14.24
C ASN A 399 11.40 3.45 -13.27
N SER A 400 10.52 4.37 -13.67
CA SER A 400 9.43 4.87 -12.85
C SER A 400 8.43 3.78 -12.39
N GLU A 401 8.36 2.63 -13.08
CA GLU A 401 7.47 1.49 -12.76
C GLU A 401 8.17 0.36 -11.99
N ASP A 402 9.47 0.14 -12.23
CA ASP A 402 10.24 -1.00 -11.72
C ASP A 402 11.07 -0.64 -10.47
N ILE A 403 11.10 0.63 -10.08
CA ILE A 403 11.86 1.09 -8.92
C ILE A 403 11.43 0.42 -7.62
N LEU A 404 10.13 0.20 -7.48
CA LEU A 404 9.54 -0.71 -6.51
C LEU A 404 9.08 -1.92 -7.32
N ALA A 405 9.60 -3.09 -6.99
CA ALA A 405 9.37 -4.31 -7.78
C ALA A 405 7.91 -4.76 -7.74
N ASN A 406 7.13 -4.23 -6.79
CA ASN A 406 5.73 -4.50 -6.54
C ASN A 406 5.44 -6.01 -6.44
N ALA A 407 6.39 -6.73 -5.84
CA ALA A 407 6.44 -8.18 -5.77
C ALA A 407 5.77 -8.68 -4.50
N ILE A 408 4.76 -9.54 -4.63
CA ILE A 408 4.00 -10.13 -3.51
C ILE A 408 4.89 -10.80 -2.44
N SER A 409 6.10 -11.26 -2.81
CA SER A 409 7.08 -11.83 -1.89
C SER A 409 7.66 -10.83 -0.88
N SER A 410 7.54 -9.52 -1.11
CA SER A 410 8.04 -8.49 -0.20
C SER A 410 7.21 -8.35 1.08
N ARG A 411 5.99 -8.91 1.14
CA ARG A 411 5.06 -8.78 2.27
C ARG A 411 5.58 -9.27 3.63
N GLU A 412 6.62 -10.09 3.67
CA GLU A 412 7.23 -10.53 4.95
C GLU A 412 8.16 -9.47 5.55
N TYR A 413 8.44 -8.38 4.84
CA TYR A 413 9.36 -7.34 5.32
C TYR A 413 8.71 -6.38 6.34
N SER A 414 7.43 -6.05 6.20
CA SER A 414 6.80 -5.00 7.01
C SER A 414 5.96 -5.50 8.17
N SER A 415 6.13 -4.87 9.34
CA SER A 415 5.32 -5.09 10.54
C SER A 415 3.98 -4.34 10.50
N PHE A 416 3.87 -3.25 9.73
CA PHE A 416 2.63 -2.47 9.54
C PHE A 416 1.57 -3.25 8.74
N ILE A 417 1.97 -4.35 8.11
CA ILE A 417 1.07 -5.27 7.40
C ILE A 417 0.13 -6.00 8.36
N GLU A 418 0.52 -6.23 9.61
CA GLU A 418 -0.35 -6.90 10.60
C GLU A 418 -1.58 -6.04 10.97
N ASP A 419 -1.41 -4.71 11.08
CA ASP A 419 -2.52 -3.76 11.31
C ASP A 419 -3.47 -3.67 10.10
N LEU A 420 -2.92 -3.72 8.88
CA LEU A 420 -3.70 -3.80 7.64
C LEU A 420 -4.54 -5.07 7.57
N ALA A 421 -4.06 -6.19 8.11
CA ALA A 421 -4.82 -7.44 8.17
C ALA A 421 -6.02 -7.37 9.14
N GLU A 422 -5.97 -6.50 10.15
CA GLU A 422 -7.10 -6.20 11.05
C GLU A 422 -8.17 -5.31 10.38
N THR A 423 -7.78 -4.52 9.36
CA THR A 423 -8.71 -3.76 8.50
C THR A 423 -9.32 -4.54 7.34
N LYS A 424 -9.06 -5.86 7.23
CA LYS A 424 -9.97 -6.72 6.46
C LYS A 424 -11.37 -6.35 6.91
N PRO A 425 -12.35 -6.19 5.99
CA PRO A 425 -13.73 -6.19 6.40
C PRO A 425 -13.94 -7.55 7.06
N SER A 426 -13.78 -7.58 8.38
CA SER A 426 -14.40 -8.55 9.22
C SER A 426 -15.83 -8.58 8.72
N SER A 427 -16.36 -9.79 8.58
CA SER A 427 -17.75 -10.07 8.28
C SER A 427 -18.71 -9.56 9.39
N ARG A 428 -18.40 -8.41 10.02
CA ARG A 428 -19.24 -7.50 10.79
C ARG A 428 -20.00 -6.65 9.77
N LEU A 429 -21.17 -7.05 9.29
CA LEU A 429 -22.41 -7.03 10.08
C LEU A 429 -22.62 -5.65 10.74
N TRP A 430 -22.97 -4.68 9.90
CA TRP A 430 -23.77 -3.49 10.18
C TRP A 430 -24.68 -3.37 8.94
N LEU A 431 -26.00 -3.53 8.92
CA LEU A 431 -27.02 -3.11 9.88
C LEU A 431 -26.79 -1.66 10.31
N TYR A 432 -26.85 -0.76 9.33
CA TYR A 432 -27.36 0.59 9.53
C TYR A 432 -28.58 0.77 8.65
N GLY A 433 -29.70 1.13 9.29
CA GLY A 433 -31.02 1.18 8.70
C GLY A 433 -31.20 2.31 7.69
N ILE A 434 -32.03 2.04 6.69
CA ILE A 434 -33.44 2.48 6.58
C ILE A 434 -34.18 1.39 5.79
#